data_AF-A0A523D6F8-F1
#
_entry.id   AF-A0A523D6F8-F1
#
_cell.length_a   1.000
_cell.length_b   1.000
_cell.length_c   1.000
_cell.angle_alpha   90.00
_cell.angle_beta   90.00
_cell.angle_gamma   90.00
#
_symmetry.space_group_name_H-M   'P 1'
#
loop_
_entity.id
_entity.type
_entity.pdbx_description
1 polymer ?
#
loop_
_entity_poly.entity_id
_entity_poly.type
_entity_poly.pdbx_seq_one_letter_code
_entity_poly.pdbx_strand_id
1 'polypeptide(L)' 'MRRGNFVALFRSFKPAMHCYTVDGYEAGPAVKTLRAARLEPERQEDRVYFDEPDGPTVQVSGEWNDYPGSRP' A
#
# COMPACT_ATOMS: atom_id res chain seq x y z
N MET A 1 -16.46 -14.75 6.50
CA MET A 1 -16.47 -13.28 6.30
C MET A 1 -16.56 -13.00 4.80
N ARG A 2 -17.48 -12.14 4.35
CA ARG A 2 -17.52 -11.69 2.95
C ARG A 2 -16.38 -10.69 2.74
N ARG A 3 -15.44 -10.98 1.85
CA ARG A 3 -14.49 -9.97 1.33
C ARG A 3 -15.31 -8.98 0.51
N GLY A 4 -15.49 -7.76 1.02
CA GLY A 4 -16.13 -6.66 0.29
C GLY A 4 -15.09 -5.98 -0.59
N ASN A 5 -15.39 -5.76 -1.86
CA ASN A 5 -14.56 -4.88 -2.70
C ASN A 5 -14.94 -3.44 -2.39
N PHE A 6 -13.95 -2.61 -2.06
CA PHE A 6 -14.13 -1.17 -1.85
C PHE A 6 -13.27 -0.40 -2.84
N VAL A 7 -13.79 0.73 -3.32
CA VAL A 7 -13.06 1.67 -4.18
C VAL A 7 -13.00 3.00 -3.44
N ALA A 8 -11.78 3.48 -3.18
CA ALA A 8 -11.54 4.80 -2.64
C ALA A 8 -11.28 5.78 -3.78
N LEU A 9 -12.06 6.87 -3.84
CA LEU A 9 -11.89 7.92 -4.85
C LEU A 9 -11.38 9.20 -4.18
N PHE A 10 -10.32 9.77 -4.75
CA PHE A 10 -9.70 10.99 -4.25
C PHE A 10 -9.48 11.98 -5.41
N ARG A 11 -9.55 13.28 -5.11
CA ARG A 11 -9.25 14.33 -6.09
C ARG A 11 -7.73 14.52 -6.15
N SER A 12 -7.14 14.41 -7.34
CA SER A 12 -5.71 14.64 -7.58
C SER A 12 -5.47 15.29 -8.95
N PHE A 13 -4.40 16.08 -9.05
CA PHE A 13 -3.89 16.59 -10.33
C PHE A 13 -3.09 15.53 -11.10
N LYS A 14 -2.71 14.43 -10.45
CA LYS A 14 -2.05 13.26 -11.03
C LYS A 14 -2.89 12.01 -10.67
N PRO A 15 -3.95 11.71 -11.44
CA PRO A 15 -4.85 10.59 -11.13
C PRO A 15 -4.21 9.26 -11.54
N ALA A 16 -3.37 8.69 -10.68
CA ALA A 16 -2.72 7.41 -10.92
C ALA A 16 -2.21 6.82 -9.59
N MET A 17 -2.93 5.84 -9.03
CA MET A 17 -2.49 5.09 -7.86
C MET A 17 -2.91 3.63 -7.97
N HIS A 18 -1.98 2.72 -7.68
CA HIS A 18 -2.26 1.29 -7.58
C HIS A 18 -2.10 0.82 -6.13
N CYS A 19 -3.08 0.07 -5.64
CA CYS A 19 -3.07 -0.45 -4.27
C CYS A 19 -3.09 -1.98 -4.32
N TYR A 20 -2.10 -2.61 -3.68
CA TYR A 20 -1.98 -4.06 -3.63
C TYR A 20 -2.01 -4.55 -2.18
N THR A 21 -2.78 -5.61 -1.94
CA THR A 21 -2.71 -6.40 -0.71
C THR A 21 -1.75 -7.55 -0.93
N VAL A 22 -0.81 -7.74 0.00
CA VAL A 22 0.18 -8.82 -0.04
C VAL A 22 -0.05 -9.74 1.15
N ASP A 23 -0.13 -11.05 0.90
CA ASP A 23 -0.30 -12.05 1.95
C ASP A 23 0.97 -12.15 2.81
N GLY A 24 0.81 -12.25 4.14
CA GLY A 24 1.94 -12.30 5.07
C GLY A 24 2.76 -11.00 5.11
N TYR A 25 2.13 -9.88 4.76
CA TYR A 25 2.79 -8.58 4.67
C TYR A 25 3.23 -8.05 6.04
N GLU A 26 4.44 -7.51 6.08
CA GLU A 26 4.94 -6.68 7.16
C GLU A 26 5.63 -5.43 6.60
N ALA A 27 5.26 -4.25 7.09
CA ALA A 27 5.76 -2.98 6.57
C ALA A 27 7.29 -2.83 6.67
N GLY A 28 7.91 -3.33 7.74
CA GLY A 28 9.36 -3.27 7.93
C GLY A 28 10.14 -4.04 6.85
N PRO A 29 9.89 -5.35 6.69
CA PRO A 29 10.42 -6.15 5.59
C PRO A 29 10.11 -5.58 4.19
N ALA A 30 8.91 -5.05 3.97
CA ALA A 30 8.54 -4.41 2.71
C ALA A 30 9.42 -3.20 2.38
N VAL A 31 9.60 -2.27 3.34
CA VAL A 31 10.49 -1.10 3.19
C VAL A 31 11.92 -1.55 2.88
N LYS A 32 12.43 -2.55 3.59
CA LYS A 32 13.80 -3.06 3.37
C LYS A 32 13.97 -3.60 1.95
N THR A 33 12.99 -4.35 1.47
CA THR A 33 12.99 -4.95 0.12
C THR A 33 12.95 -3.87 -0.97
N LEU A 34 12.06 -2.88 -0.82
CA LEU A 34 11.92 -1.77 -1.78
C LEU A 34 13.19 -0.91 -1.83
N ARG A 35 13.81 -0.60 -0.68
CA ARG A 35 15.11 0.11 -0.65
C ARG A 35 16.23 -0.69 -1.30
N ALA A 36 16.26 -2.01 -1.10
CA ALA A 36 17.23 -2.88 -1.78
C ALA A 36 17.06 -2.85 -3.31
N ALA A 37 15.84 -2.64 -3.79
CA ALA A 37 15.52 -2.43 -5.21
C ALA A 37 15.78 -0.98 -5.70
N ARG A 38 16.40 -0.12 -4.88
CA ARG A 38 16.68 1.30 -5.17
C ARG A 38 15.43 2.15 -5.37
N LEU A 39 14.32 1.76 -4.74
CA LEU A 39 13.13 2.59 -4.64
C LEU A 39 13.17 3.43 -3.36
N GLU A 40 12.38 4.50 -3.32
CA GLU A 40 12.27 5.42 -2.19
C GLU A 40 10.92 5.23 -1.46
N PRO A 41 10.77 4.19 -0.63
CA PRO A 41 9.52 3.95 0.07
C PRO A 41 9.29 4.88 1.26
N GLU A 42 8.07 5.36 1.39
CA GLU A 42 7.53 6.05 2.55
C GLU A 42 6.59 5.10 3.32
N ARG A 43 6.81 4.94 4.61
CA ARG A 43 5.95 4.13 5.48
C ARG A 43 4.97 5.03 6.23
N GLN A 44 3.69 4.73 6.15
CA GLN A 44 2.64 5.33 6.98
C GLN A 44 1.88 4.20 7.68
N GLU A 45 2.08 4.07 8.99
CA GLU A 45 1.52 2.97 9.80
C GLU A 45 1.92 1.57 9.26
N ASP A 46 0.96 0.80 8.78
CA ASP A 46 1.12 -0.51 8.14
C ASP A 46 1.15 -0.41 6.60
N ARG A 47 1.01 0.78 6.01
CA ARG A 47 1.07 0.96 4.56
C ARG A 47 2.45 1.44 4.14
N VAL A 48 2.89 0.99 2.97
CA VAL A 48 4.11 1.48 2.35
C VAL A 48 3.78 2.00 0.97
N TYR A 49 4.22 3.22 0.72
CA TYR A 49 4.04 3.96 -0.52
C TYR A 49 5.39 4.10 -1.22
N PHE A 50 5.41 4.02 -2.54
CA PHE A 50 6.59 4.35 -3.34
C PHE A 50 6.17 4.74 -4.75
N ASP A 51 6.99 5.50 -5.43
CA ASP A 51 6.78 5.80 -6.85
C ASP A 51 7.42 4.71 -7.71
N GLU A 52 6.67 4.19 -8.67
CA GLU A 52 7.27 3.45 -9.78
C GLU A 52 8.00 4.45 -10.71
N PRO A 53 9.24 4.16 -11.15
CA PRO A 53 10.07 5.11 -11.90
C PRO A 53 9.39 5.73 -13.13
N ASP A 54 8.55 4.96 -13.81
CA ASP A 54 7.81 5.38 -15.01
C ASP A 54 6.29 5.34 -14.80
N GLY A 55 5.84 5.23 -13.54
CA GLY A 55 4.52 4.73 -13.21
C GLY A 55 3.74 5.56 -12.18
N PRO A 56 2.59 5.03 -11.74
CA PRO A 56 1.81 5.61 -10.65
C PRO A 56 2.54 5.49 -9.31
N THR A 57 2.04 6.21 -8.31
CA THR A 57 2.36 5.89 -6.92
C THR A 57 1.72 4.55 -6.57
N VAL A 58 2.48 3.68 -5.92
CA VAL A 58 2.03 2.36 -5.49
C VAL A 58 1.91 2.34 -3.98
N GLN A 59 0.80 1.78 -3.48
CA GLN A 59 0.60 1.43 -2.08
C GLN A 59 0.62 -0.10 -1.95
N VAL A 60 1.38 -0.62 -0.98
CA VAL A 60 1.28 -2.01 -0.53
C VAL A 60 0.85 -2.06 0.93
N SER A 61 0.01 -3.04 1.28
CA SER A 61 -0.45 -3.28 2.65
C SER A 61 -0.76 -4.76 2.87
N GLY A 62 -1.02 -5.12 4.14
CA GLY A 62 -1.58 -6.42 4.50
C GLY A 62 -3.08 -6.50 4.24
N GLU A 63 -3.69 -7.60 4.69
CA GLU A 63 -5.13 -7.76 4.63
C GLU A 63 -5.82 -6.68 5.48
N TRP A 64 -6.98 -6.20 5.03
CA TRP A 64 -7.73 -5.17 5.74
C TRP A 64 -8.06 -5.56 7.18
N ASN A 65 -8.26 -6.85 7.47
CA ASN A 65 -8.53 -7.35 8.82
C ASN A 65 -7.37 -7.16 9.81
N ASP A 66 -6.15 -6.97 9.30
CA ASP A 66 -4.97 -6.74 10.14
C ASP A 66 -4.81 -5.25 10.51
N TYR A 67 -5.70 -4.37 10.02
CA TYR A 67 -5.71 -2.96 10.38
C TYR A 67 -6.29 -2.78 11.81
N PRO A 68 -5.57 -2.17 12.76
CA PRO A 68 -6.12 -1.95 14.11
C PRO A 68 -7.33 -0.99 14.13
N GLY A 69 -7.57 -0.26 13.03
CA GLY A 69 -8.71 0.63 12.81
C GLY A 69 -9.93 0.00 12.11
N SER A 70 -9.83 -1.24 11.62
CA SER A 70 -10.98 -1.97 11.05
C SER A 70 -11.83 -2.57 12.18
N ARG A 71 -12.64 -1.71 12.82
CA ARG A 71 -13.85 -2.20 13.50
C ARG A 71 -15.01 -2.25 12.52
N PRO A 72 -15.97 -3.18 12.70
CA PRO A 72 -17.18 -3.26 11.88
C PRO A 72 -18.00 -1.97 11.92
#